data_AF-A0A8R7TSQ8-F1
#
_entry.id   AF-A0A8R7TSQ8-F1
#
_cell.length_a   1.000
_cell.length_b   1.000
_cell.length_c   1.000
_cell.angle_alpha   90.00
_cell.angle_beta   90.00
_cell.angle_gamma   90.00
#
_symmetry.space_group_name_H-M   'P 1'
#
loop_
_entity.id
_entity.type
_entity.pdbx_description
1 polymer ?
#
loop_
_entity_poly.entity_id
_entity_poly.type
_entity_poly.pdbx_seq_one_letter_code
_entity_poly.pdbx_strand_id
1 'polypeptide(L)'
;MARARLVKERPASTPADRRRPIHFAAFLLLADAALVALIVAFVPYTKIDWDAYMSQVDAFREGERDYTKIEGDTGPLVYPAGFLYVYSAIKFLTAGQVFPAQILFGVLYLVNMSLVLLLYVKTEVLPWWALGLLCLSKRVHSIFVLRLFNDCVAMTLLHAAMVLIVYHKWYLGLIIFSGAVSVKMNVLLFAPSLFLLMLKAMSIKGVFLALLGAAGVQVLLGIPFLLSHPVEYISRAFNLGRVFIHFWSVNFKFVPEKYFVSKELAIGLLIFHLTTLMVFAHYNWFKHEGGLFHFVHSRFRDATSIQQLISCKPRQSILSKERMLTLKLELLVFTAFGTVLLPD
;
A
#
# COMPACT_ATOMS: atom_id res chain seq x y z
N MET A 1 -0.33 43.26 13.33
CA MET A 1 0.08 43.13 11.91
C MET A 1 1.00 41.93 11.76
N ALA A 2 0.45 40.75 11.46
CA ALA A 2 1.23 39.54 11.20
C ALA A 2 1.55 39.45 9.70
N ARG A 3 2.83 39.60 9.33
CA ARG A 3 3.32 39.42 7.97
C ARG A 3 3.06 37.98 7.52
N ALA A 4 2.11 37.80 6.60
CA ALA A 4 2.01 36.58 5.81
C ALA A 4 3.34 36.38 5.06
N ARG A 5 4.11 35.36 5.45
CA ARG A 5 5.23 34.88 4.61
C ARG A 5 4.63 34.36 3.32
N LEU A 6 4.70 35.18 2.27
CA LEU A 6 4.52 34.75 0.89
C LEU A 6 5.50 33.59 0.66
N VAL A 7 4.97 32.38 0.60
CA VAL A 7 5.72 31.22 0.11
C VAL A 7 6.08 31.55 -1.32
N LYS A 8 7.36 31.84 -1.55
CA LYS A 8 7.91 32.11 -2.88
C LYS A 8 7.56 30.93 -3.77
N GLU A 9 6.62 31.12 -4.71
CA GLU A 9 6.33 30.13 -5.74
C GLU A 9 7.65 29.78 -6.44
N ARG A 10 7.95 28.49 -6.54
CA ARG A 10 9.11 28.06 -7.34
C ARG A 10 8.89 28.58 -8.77
N PRO A 11 9.90 29.19 -9.41
CA PRO A 11 9.77 29.58 -10.81
C PRO A 11 9.39 28.36 -11.64
N ALA A 12 8.50 28.56 -12.61
CA ALA A 12 8.06 27.51 -13.52
C ALA A 12 9.30 26.82 -14.14
N SER A 13 9.38 25.50 -13.98
CA SER A 13 10.49 24.71 -14.49
C SER A 13 10.52 24.76 -16.02
N THR A 14 11.72 24.87 -16.60
CA THR A 14 11.85 24.83 -18.06
C THR A 14 11.47 23.44 -18.57
N PRO A 15 11.04 23.29 -19.85
CA PRO A 15 10.76 21.98 -20.43
C PRO A 15 11.96 21.00 -20.34
N ALA A 16 13.18 21.54 -20.37
CA ALA A 16 14.42 20.78 -20.18
C ALA A 16 14.55 20.27 -18.73
N ASP A 17 14.25 21.10 -17.73
CA ASP A 17 14.27 20.69 -16.32
C ASP A 17 13.24 19.60 -16.00
N ARG A 18 12.10 19.58 -16.72
CA ARG A 18 11.06 18.55 -16.54
C ARG A 18 11.40 17.19 -17.12
N ARG A 19 12.27 17.12 -18.15
CA ARG A 19 12.69 15.86 -18.78
C ARG A 19 13.82 15.15 -18.04
N ARG A 20 14.68 15.90 -17.35
CA ARG A 20 15.80 15.36 -16.53
C ARG A 20 15.39 14.24 -15.56
N PRO A 21 14.37 14.42 -14.68
CA PRO A 21 13.99 13.36 -13.73
C PRO A 21 13.47 12.11 -14.43
N ILE A 22 12.83 12.23 -15.60
CA ILE A 22 12.33 11.09 -16.38
C ILE A 22 13.50 10.28 -16.95
N HIS A 23 14.47 10.94 -17.57
CA HIS A 23 15.66 10.27 -18.12
C HIS A 23 16.49 9.61 -17.02
N PHE A 24 16.65 10.29 -15.87
CA PHE A 24 17.35 9.73 -14.73
C PHE A 24 16.62 8.51 -14.15
N ALA A 25 15.28 8.57 -14.01
CA ALA A 25 14.49 7.41 -13.59
C ALA A 25 14.62 6.22 -14.56
N ALA A 26 14.62 6.47 -15.87
CA ALA A 26 14.82 5.41 -16.87
C ALA A 26 16.22 4.77 -16.76
N PHE A 27 17.26 5.60 -16.57
CA PHE A 27 18.61 5.10 -16.30
C PHE A 27 18.67 4.25 -15.03
N LEU A 28 18.06 4.72 -13.94
CA LEU A 28 18.01 3.99 -12.66
C LEU A 28 17.34 2.62 -12.83
N LEU A 29 16.22 2.54 -13.57
CA LEU A 29 15.54 1.27 -13.82
C LEU A 29 16.41 0.27 -14.60
N LEU A 30 17.18 0.74 -15.59
CA LEU A 30 18.10 -0.13 -16.34
C LEU A 30 19.26 -0.60 -15.46
N ALA A 31 19.81 0.29 -14.64
CA ALA A 31 20.86 -0.06 -13.69
C ALA A 31 20.37 -1.07 -12.63
N ASP A 32 19.17 -0.86 -12.08
CA ASP A 32 18.54 -1.79 -11.14
C ASP A 32 18.20 -3.13 -11.79
N ALA A 33 17.77 -3.15 -13.05
CA ALA A 33 17.53 -4.40 -13.77
C ALA A 33 18.81 -5.23 -13.89
N ALA A 34 19.94 -4.59 -14.20
CA ALA A 34 21.24 -5.26 -14.20
C ALA A 34 21.62 -5.73 -12.80
N LEU A 35 21.42 -4.91 -11.76
CA LEU A 35 21.70 -5.26 -10.38
C LEU A 35 20.86 -6.47 -9.92
N VAL A 36 19.55 -6.48 -10.21
CA VAL A 36 18.65 -7.59 -9.90
C VAL A 36 19.11 -8.87 -10.60
N ALA A 37 19.49 -8.80 -11.88
CA ALA A 37 20.02 -9.95 -12.60
C ALA A 37 21.32 -10.48 -11.95
N LEU A 38 22.23 -9.59 -11.54
CA LEU A 38 23.45 -9.97 -10.82
C LEU A 38 23.12 -10.59 -9.45
N ILE A 39 22.13 -10.07 -8.72
CA ILE A 39 21.71 -10.64 -7.44
C ILE A 39 21.17 -12.06 -7.63
N VAL A 40 20.31 -12.30 -8.63
CA VAL A 40 19.80 -13.65 -8.94
C VAL A 40 20.94 -14.60 -9.31
N ALA A 41 21.93 -14.12 -10.07
CA ALA A 41 23.03 -14.95 -10.54
C ALA A 41 24.05 -15.30 -9.46
N PHE A 42 24.34 -14.37 -8.54
CA PHE A 42 25.49 -14.48 -7.64
C PHE A 42 25.14 -14.59 -6.15
N VAL A 43 23.90 -14.28 -5.75
CA VAL A 43 23.51 -14.33 -4.33
C VAL A 43 22.60 -15.53 -4.08
N PRO A 44 22.93 -16.41 -3.11
CA PRO A 44 22.09 -17.55 -2.78
C PRO A 44 20.67 -17.15 -2.36
N TYR A 45 19.69 -17.89 -2.87
CA TYR A 45 18.30 -17.80 -2.44
C TYR A 45 18.18 -18.06 -0.92
N THR A 46 17.34 -17.26 -0.24
CA THR A 46 17.08 -17.41 1.19
C THR A 46 15.67 -17.99 1.38
N LYS A 47 15.61 -19.27 1.69
CA LYS A 47 14.34 -19.97 1.95
C LYS A 47 13.73 -19.46 3.26
N ILE A 48 12.54 -18.85 3.16
CA ILE A 48 11.73 -18.44 4.31
C ILE A 48 10.30 -18.92 4.09
N ASP A 49 9.52 -18.20 3.28
CA ASP A 49 8.07 -18.43 3.17
C ASP A 49 7.63 -19.14 1.88
N TRP A 50 8.49 -19.22 0.86
CA TRP A 50 8.10 -19.74 -0.46
C TRP A 50 7.47 -21.13 -0.39
N ASP A 51 8.08 -22.05 0.34
CA ASP A 51 7.60 -23.42 0.46
C ASP A 51 6.27 -23.47 1.21
N ALA A 52 6.11 -22.67 2.26
CA ALA A 52 4.83 -22.54 2.96
C ALA A 52 3.73 -21.99 2.03
N TYR A 53 4.05 -21.00 1.19
CA TYR A 53 3.12 -20.50 0.18
C TYR A 53 2.74 -21.58 -0.83
N MET A 54 3.70 -22.40 -1.28
CA MET A 54 3.44 -23.48 -2.22
C MET A 54 2.54 -24.57 -1.62
N SER A 55 2.75 -24.94 -0.36
CA SER A 55 1.91 -25.92 0.37
C SER A 55 0.49 -25.39 0.60
N GLN A 56 0.35 -24.13 1.02
CA GLN A 56 -0.96 -23.49 1.21
C GLN A 56 -1.75 -23.42 -0.12
N VAL A 57 -1.07 -23.16 -1.23
CA VAL A 57 -1.68 -23.18 -2.56
C VAL A 57 -2.08 -24.58 -2.99
N ASP A 58 -1.32 -25.62 -2.66
CA ASP A 58 -1.69 -27.00 -2.98
C ASP A 58 -2.98 -27.41 -2.28
N ALA A 59 -3.08 -27.17 -0.96
CA ALA A 59 -4.30 -27.43 -0.21
C ALA A 59 -5.52 -26.71 -0.84
N PHE A 60 -5.35 -25.45 -1.23
CA PHE A 60 -6.40 -24.71 -1.93
C PHE A 60 -6.77 -25.34 -3.29
N ARG A 61 -5.79 -25.76 -4.09
CA ARG A 61 -6.03 -26.38 -5.40
C ARG A 61 -6.65 -27.76 -5.31
N GLU A 62 -6.37 -28.50 -4.24
CA GLU A 62 -6.99 -29.79 -3.91
C GLU A 62 -8.44 -29.67 -3.46
N GLY A 63 -8.91 -28.45 -3.18
CA GLY A 63 -10.31 -28.17 -2.87
C GLY A 63 -10.57 -27.68 -1.45
N GLU A 64 -9.54 -27.51 -0.62
CA GLU A 64 -9.72 -27.02 0.75
C GLU A 64 -10.23 -25.57 0.75
N ARG A 65 -11.28 -25.32 1.56
CA ARG A 65 -11.93 -24.01 1.73
C ARG A 65 -12.01 -23.59 3.20
N ASP A 66 -11.64 -24.45 4.13
CA ASP A 66 -11.54 -24.14 5.55
C ASP A 66 -10.15 -23.55 5.83
N TYR A 67 -10.10 -22.24 6.10
CA TYR A 67 -8.85 -21.54 6.43
C TYR A 67 -8.14 -22.06 7.68
N THR A 68 -8.84 -22.82 8.55
CA THR A 68 -8.20 -23.44 9.72
C THR A 68 -7.35 -24.65 9.35
N LYS A 69 -7.55 -25.22 8.16
CA LYS A 69 -6.85 -26.41 7.66
C LYS A 69 -5.80 -26.10 6.60
N ILE A 70 -5.76 -24.87 6.09
CA ILE A 70 -4.74 -24.44 5.13
C ILE A 70 -3.54 -23.92 5.91
N GLU A 71 -2.44 -24.68 5.93
CA GLU A 71 -1.19 -24.31 6.58
C GLU A 71 0.03 -24.73 5.76
N GLY A 72 1.18 -24.15 6.08
CA GLY A 72 2.47 -24.57 5.54
C GLY A 72 3.51 -24.61 6.65
N ASP A 73 4.76 -24.89 6.30
CA ASP A 73 5.86 -25.07 7.27
C ASP A 73 6.08 -23.86 8.20
N THR A 74 5.70 -22.65 7.77
CA THR A 74 5.81 -21.41 8.55
C THR A 74 4.53 -21.04 9.30
N GLY A 75 3.49 -21.87 9.24
CA GLY A 75 2.25 -21.72 9.99
C GLY A 75 0.98 -21.63 9.13
N PRO A 76 -0.17 -21.29 9.75
CA PRO A 76 -1.46 -21.26 9.09
C PRO A 76 -1.55 -20.18 8.01
N LEU A 77 -2.47 -20.36 7.07
CA LEU A 77 -2.84 -19.33 6.11
C LEU A 77 -3.52 -18.19 6.83
N VAL A 78 -3.06 -17.00 6.47
CA VAL A 78 -3.32 -15.78 7.21
C VAL A 78 -3.55 -14.57 6.32
N TYR A 79 -3.49 -14.78 5.02
CA TYR A 79 -3.71 -13.78 3.99
C TYR A 79 -5.11 -13.96 3.42
N PRO A 80 -5.79 -12.88 3.00
CA PRO A 80 -7.09 -13.03 2.38
C PRO A 80 -7.01 -13.76 1.02
N ALA A 81 -8.17 -14.09 0.46
CA ALA A 81 -8.29 -15.01 -0.67
C ALA A 81 -7.49 -14.60 -1.92
N GLY A 82 -7.23 -13.29 -2.11
CA GLY A 82 -6.41 -12.80 -3.23
C GLY A 82 -5.02 -13.42 -3.27
N PHE A 83 -4.42 -13.70 -2.11
CA PHE A 83 -3.13 -14.41 -2.01
C PHE A 83 -3.17 -15.76 -2.72
N LEU A 84 -4.18 -16.58 -2.44
CA LEU A 84 -4.30 -17.93 -3.01
C LEU A 84 -4.43 -17.89 -4.52
N TYR A 85 -5.20 -16.95 -5.09
CA TYR A 85 -5.34 -16.80 -6.53
C TYR A 85 -4.03 -16.34 -7.19
N VAL A 86 -3.38 -15.34 -6.61
CA VAL A 86 -2.11 -14.83 -7.16
C VAL A 86 -1.05 -15.92 -7.12
N TYR A 87 -0.87 -16.61 -5.99
CA TYR A 87 0.16 -17.63 -5.88
C TYR A 87 -0.18 -18.92 -6.62
N SER A 88 -1.47 -19.22 -6.86
CA SER A 88 -1.87 -20.25 -7.82
C SER A 88 -1.41 -19.92 -9.24
N ALA A 89 -1.56 -18.66 -9.67
CA ALA A 89 -1.08 -18.22 -10.98
C ALA A 89 0.46 -18.22 -11.07
N ILE A 90 1.14 -17.75 -10.03
CA ILE A 90 2.61 -17.81 -9.94
C ILE A 90 3.09 -19.27 -10.02
N LYS A 91 2.49 -20.18 -9.24
CA LYS A 91 2.84 -21.59 -9.24
C LYS A 91 2.62 -22.23 -10.62
N PHE A 92 1.53 -21.88 -11.29
CA PHE A 92 1.28 -22.32 -12.66
C PHE A 92 2.37 -21.86 -13.65
N LEU A 93 2.79 -20.59 -13.58
CA LEU A 93 3.81 -20.02 -14.48
C LEU A 93 5.22 -20.51 -14.19
N THR A 94 5.53 -20.84 -12.94
CA THR A 94 6.88 -21.18 -12.47
C THR A 94 7.07 -22.68 -12.26
N ALA A 95 6.01 -23.49 -12.42
CA ALA A 95 5.94 -24.87 -11.96
C ALA A 95 6.29 -25.06 -10.47
N GLY A 96 6.17 -24.00 -9.66
CA GLY A 96 6.60 -23.99 -8.25
C GLY A 96 8.12 -23.93 -8.04
N GLN A 97 8.92 -23.77 -9.11
CA GLN A 97 10.37 -23.71 -9.02
C GLN A 97 10.85 -22.32 -8.59
N VAL A 98 11.88 -22.30 -7.75
CA VAL A 98 12.44 -21.08 -7.16
C VAL A 98 13.04 -20.17 -8.24
N PHE A 99 13.88 -20.70 -9.14
CA PHE A 99 14.58 -19.85 -10.12
C PHE A 99 13.61 -19.10 -11.07
N PRO A 100 12.63 -19.74 -11.72
CA PRO A 100 11.60 -19.01 -12.48
C PRO A 100 10.83 -18.00 -11.63
N ALA A 101 10.56 -18.31 -10.35
CA ALA A 101 9.93 -17.38 -9.43
C ALA A 101 10.82 -16.17 -9.13
N GLN A 102 12.13 -16.33 -8.95
CA GLN A 102 13.07 -15.23 -8.78
C GLN A 102 13.09 -14.29 -10.00
N ILE A 103 13.02 -14.84 -11.21
CA ILE A 103 12.90 -14.03 -12.43
C ILE A 103 11.58 -13.25 -12.44
N LEU A 104 10.45 -13.93 -12.14
CA LEU A 104 9.14 -13.30 -12.07
C LEU A 104 9.09 -12.17 -11.02
N PHE A 105 9.64 -12.41 -9.83
CA PHE A 105 9.73 -11.41 -8.77
C PHE A 105 10.74 -10.30 -9.09
N GLY A 106 11.77 -10.58 -9.87
CA GLY A 106 12.66 -9.55 -10.44
C GLY A 106 11.90 -8.61 -11.38
N VAL A 107 11.05 -9.14 -12.26
CA VAL A 107 10.15 -8.33 -13.10
C VAL A 107 9.16 -7.54 -12.24
N LEU A 108 8.55 -8.19 -11.24
CA LEU A 108 7.62 -7.54 -10.31
C LEU A 108 8.30 -6.38 -9.55
N TYR A 109 9.55 -6.56 -9.13
CA TYR A 109 10.37 -5.52 -8.51
C TYR A 109 10.56 -4.33 -9.44
N LEU A 110 10.94 -4.56 -10.70
CA LEU A 110 11.15 -3.47 -11.67
C LEU A 110 9.84 -2.72 -11.96
N VAL A 111 8.72 -3.44 -12.06
CA VAL A 111 7.37 -2.84 -12.17
C VAL A 111 7.10 -1.97 -10.94
N ASN A 112 7.28 -2.50 -9.73
CA ASN A 112 7.07 -1.75 -8.50
C ASN A 112 7.96 -0.49 -8.43
N MET A 113 9.26 -0.63 -8.74
CA MET A 113 10.20 0.48 -8.75
C MET A 113 9.81 1.54 -9.79
N SER A 114 9.34 1.12 -10.96
CA SER A 114 8.87 2.05 -12.00
C SER A 114 7.65 2.86 -11.54
N LEU A 115 6.71 2.23 -10.82
CA LEU A 115 5.53 2.89 -10.25
C LEU A 115 5.94 3.90 -9.16
N VAL A 116 6.88 3.52 -8.28
CA VAL A 116 7.40 4.40 -7.23
C VAL A 116 8.12 5.61 -7.86
N LEU A 117 9.02 5.40 -8.81
CA LEU A 117 9.70 6.48 -9.52
C LEU A 117 8.69 7.39 -10.24
N LEU A 118 7.69 6.81 -10.91
CA LEU A 118 6.63 7.58 -11.57
C LEU A 118 5.87 8.47 -10.58
N LEU A 119 5.56 7.99 -9.39
CA LEU A 119 4.91 8.78 -8.34
C LEU A 119 5.78 9.97 -7.93
N TYR A 120 7.08 9.77 -7.67
CA TYR A 120 7.99 10.84 -7.27
C TYR A 120 8.25 11.85 -8.39
N VAL A 121 8.46 11.38 -9.62
CA VAL A 121 8.62 12.24 -10.80
C VAL A 121 7.36 13.07 -11.02
N LYS A 122 6.18 12.46 -10.90
CA LYS A 122 4.91 13.14 -11.15
C LYS A 122 4.60 14.20 -10.11
N THR A 123 4.91 13.92 -8.84
CA THR A 123 4.57 14.76 -7.69
C THR A 123 5.57 15.88 -7.45
N GLU A 124 6.77 15.80 -8.05
CA GLU A 124 7.83 16.83 -8.00
C GLU A 124 8.25 17.23 -6.56
N VAL A 125 8.04 16.32 -5.59
CA VAL A 125 8.33 16.58 -4.15
C VAL A 125 9.81 16.47 -3.84
N LEU A 126 10.52 15.55 -4.50
CA LEU A 126 11.95 15.33 -4.31
C LEU A 126 12.77 15.93 -5.48
N PRO A 127 14.00 16.39 -5.21
CA PRO A 127 14.92 16.71 -6.30
C PRO A 127 15.29 15.44 -7.06
N TRP A 128 15.55 15.57 -8.37
CA TRP A 128 15.78 14.43 -9.27
C TRP A 128 16.89 13.48 -8.81
N TRP A 129 17.96 13.98 -8.18
CA TRP A 129 19.07 13.15 -7.70
C TRP A 129 18.65 12.24 -6.53
N ALA A 130 17.64 12.63 -5.74
CA ALA A 130 17.15 11.83 -4.62
C ALA A 130 16.40 10.58 -5.07
N LEU A 131 16.01 10.49 -6.35
CA LEU A 131 15.47 9.26 -6.94
C LEU A 131 16.48 8.10 -6.85
N GLY A 132 17.78 8.39 -6.91
CA GLY A 132 18.82 7.37 -6.77
C GLY A 132 18.79 6.67 -5.41
N LEU A 133 18.41 7.39 -4.34
CA LEU A 133 18.32 6.82 -2.99
C LEU A 133 17.24 5.74 -2.87
N LEU A 134 16.21 5.79 -3.72
CA LEU A 134 15.11 4.81 -3.73
C LEU A 134 15.59 3.43 -4.21
N CYS A 135 16.59 3.39 -5.10
CA CYS A 135 17.19 2.16 -5.62
C CYS A 135 18.23 1.54 -4.69
N LEU A 136 18.77 2.27 -3.71
CA LEU A 136 19.89 1.78 -2.88
C LEU A 136 19.49 0.79 -1.77
N SER A 137 18.20 0.45 -1.65
CA SER A 137 17.73 -0.40 -0.56
C SER A 137 18.06 -1.88 -0.77
N LYS A 138 19.11 -2.36 -0.10
CA LYS A 138 19.44 -3.80 -0.03
C LYS A 138 18.28 -4.64 0.50
N ARG A 139 17.50 -4.12 1.46
CA ARG A 139 16.37 -4.84 2.07
C ARG A 139 15.27 -5.10 1.04
N VAL A 140 14.91 -4.13 0.21
CA VAL A 140 13.84 -4.29 -0.79
C VAL A 140 14.24 -5.32 -1.83
N HIS A 141 15.48 -5.25 -2.35
CA HIS A 141 16.02 -6.28 -3.27
C HIS A 141 15.92 -7.69 -2.68
N SER A 142 16.34 -7.85 -1.43
CA SER A 142 16.29 -9.13 -0.74
C SER A 142 14.86 -9.64 -0.55
N ILE A 143 13.91 -8.77 -0.18
CA ILE A 143 12.50 -9.14 0.00
C ILE A 143 11.88 -9.64 -1.31
N PHE A 144 12.11 -8.92 -2.42
CA PHE A 144 11.58 -9.32 -3.73
C PHE A 144 12.24 -10.57 -4.26
N VAL A 145 13.57 -10.57 -4.40
CA VAL A 145 14.26 -11.50 -5.30
C VAL A 145 14.90 -12.68 -4.55
N LEU A 146 15.18 -12.53 -3.25
CA LEU A 146 15.81 -13.58 -2.46
C LEU A 146 14.87 -14.28 -1.49
N ARG A 147 13.73 -13.68 -1.15
CA ARG A 147 12.74 -14.23 -0.20
C ARG A 147 11.39 -14.52 -0.85
N LEU A 148 11.05 -13.83 -1.95
CA LEU A 148 9.80 -14.01 -2.69
C LEU A 148 8.55 -13.77 -1.84
N PHE A 149 8.58 -12.73 -0.99
CA PHE A 149 7.49 -12.47 -0.04
C PHE A 149 6.20 -11.96 -0.70
N ASN A 150 5.06 -12.33 -0.12
CA ASN A 150 3.73 -11.87 -0.53
C ASN A 150 3.60 -10.33 -0.55
N ASP A 151 4.30 -9.65 0.37
CA ASP A 151 4.41 -8.19 0.43
C ASP A 151 4.75 -7.54 -0.92
N CYS A 152 5.55 -8.21 -1.75
CA CYS A 152 5.95 -7.70 -3.05
C CYS A 152 4.74 -7.46 -3.96
N VAL A 153 3.82 -8.43 -4.02
CA VAL A 153 2.60 -8.33 -4.81
C VAL A 153 1.68 -7.26 -4.22
N ALA A 154 1.44 -7.32 -2.92
CA ALA A 154 0.55 -6.39 -2.23
C ALA A 154 1.00 -4.92 -2.41
N MET A 155 2.29 -4.65 -2.22
CA MET A 155 2.84 -3.32 -2.38
C MET A 155 2.88 -2.86 -3.83
N THR A 156 3.12 -3.76 -4.80
CA THR A 156 3.04 -3.39 -6.23
C THR A 156 1.63 -2.96 -6.60
N LEU A 157 0.60 -3.71 -6.17
CA LEU A 157 -0.80 -3.35 -6.38
C LEU A 157 -1.16 -2.03 -5.69
N LEU A 158 -0.68 -1.81 -4.46
CA LEU A 158 -0.86 -0.55 -3.75
C LEU A 158 -0.24 0.62 -4.52
N HIS A 159 1.01 0.52 -4.98
CA HIS A 159 1.65 1.57 -5.78
C HIS A 159 0.91 1.82 -7.11
N ALA A 160 0.40 0.76 -7.76
CA ALA A 160 -0.42 0.90 -8.96
C ALA A 160 -1.74 1.64 -8.69
N ALA A 161 -2.43 1.31 -7.59
CA ALA A 161 -3.63 2.01 -7.14
C ALA A 161 -3.35 3.50 -6.91
N MET A 162 -2.21 3.82 -6.29
CA MET A 162 -1.81 5.20 -6.03
C MET A 162 -1.49 5.98 -7.30
N VAL A 163 -0.81 5.36 -8.27
CA VAL A 163 -0.60 5.95 -9.60
C VAL A 163 -1.94 6.29 -10.25
N LEU A 164 -2.91 5.36 -10.25
CA LEU A 164 -4.24 5.60 -10.80
C LEU A 164 -4.97 6.74 -10.09
N ILE A 165 -4.89 6.81 -8.76
CA ILE A 165 -5.46 7.90 -7.97
C ILE A 165 -4.80 9.24 -8.32
N VAL A 166 -3.47 9.28 -8.49
CA VAL A 166 -2.72 10.46 -8.95
C VAL A 166 -3.24 10.94 -10.31
N TYR A 167 -3.51 10.04 -11.24
CA TYR A 167 -4.13 10.31 -12.54
C TYR A 167 -5.67 10.48 -12.52
N HIS A 168 -6.26 10.69 -11.33
CA HIS A 168 -7.71 10.91 -11.12
C HIS A 168 -8.62 9.73 -11.53
N LYS A 169 -8.08 8.53 -11.71
CA LYS A 169 -8.83 7.30 -11.98
C LYS A 169 -9.26 6.64 -10.66
N TRP A 170 -10.05 7.36 -9.86
CA TRP A 170 -10.40 6.98 -8.47
C TRP A 170 -11.06 5.61 -8.35
N TYR A 171 -12.09 5.32 -9.14
CA TYR A 171 -12.81 4.04 -9.05
C TYR A 171 -11.89 2.85 -9.34
N LEU A 172 -11.08 2.93 -10.41
CA LEU A 172 -10.12 1.89 -10.73
C LEU A 172 -9.02 1.80 -9.66
N GLY A 173 -8.54 2.94 -9.17
CA GLY A 173 -7.58 2.97 -8.07
C GLY A 173 -8.10 2.26 -6.81
N LEU A 174 -9.38 2.44 -6.46
CA LEU A 174 -10.00 1.76 -5.31
C LEU A 174 -10.24 0.26 -5.56
N ILE A 175 -10.56 -0.14 -6.79
CA ILE A 175 -10.64 -1.55 -7.19
C ILE A 175 -9.28 -2.23 -7.01
N ILE A 176 -8.20 -1.62 -7.53
CA ILE A 176 -6.84 -2.16 -7.39
C ILE A 176 -6.36 -2.11 -5.92
N PHE A 177 -6.70 -1.07 -5.17
CA PHE A 177 -6.41 -0.98 -3.73
C PHE A 177 -7.09 -2.13 -2.97
N SER A 178 -8.34 -2.45 -3.28
CA SER A 178 -9.02 -3.61 -2.70
C SER A 178 -8.34 -4.92 -3.10
N GLY A 179 -7.88 -5.05 -4.35
CA GLY A 179 -7.03 -6.18 -4.76
C GLY A 179 -5.75 -6.31 -3.94
N ALA A 180 -5.10 -5.19 -3.57
CA ALA A 180 -3.94 -5.22 -2.69
C ALA A 180 -4.29 -5.72 -1.27
N VAL A 181 -5.42 -5.25 -0.72
CA VAL A 181 -5.95 -5.71 0.58
C VAL A 181 -6.27 -7.21 0.55
N SER A 182 -6.82 -7.72 -0.56
CA SER A 182 -7.14 -9.15 -0.66
C SER A 182 -5.88 -10.03 -0.77
N VAL A 183 -4.72 -9.46 -1.10
CA VAL A 183 -3.43 -10.16 -1.10
C VAL A 183 -2.76 -10.08 0.28
N LYS A 184 -2.75 -8.90 0.92
CA LYS A 184 -2.25 -8.73 2.29
C LYS A 184 -3.07 -7.67 3.04
N MET A 185 -3.70 -8.08 4.16
CA MET A 185 -4.59 -7.20 4.92
C MET A 185 -3.91 -5.94 5.48
N ASN A 186 -2.58 -5.94 5.68
CA ASN A 186 -1.84 -4.79 6.23
C ASN A 186 -2.00 -3.53 5.37
N VAL A 187 -2.36 -3.68 4.08
CA VAL A 187 -2.69 -2.54 3.21
C VAL A 187 -3.88 -1.71 3.74
N LEU A 188 -4.73 -2.27 4.62
CA LEU A 188 -5.80 -1.53 5.29
C LEU A 188 -5.31 -0.35 6.14
N LEU A 189 -4.04 -0.35 6.56
CA LEU A 189 -3.45 0.77 7.30
C LEU A 189 -3.41 2.07 6.47
N PHE A 190 -3.47 1.97 5.13
CA PHE A 190 -3.56 3.12 4.24
C PHE A 190 -5.01 3.63 4.06
N ALA A 191 -6.02 2.85 4.46
CA ALA A 191 -7.43 3.15 4.21
C ALA A 191 -7.94 4.44 4.89
N PRO A 192 -7.59 4.78 6.15
CA PRO A 192 -8.07 6.02 6.79
C PRO A 192 -7.63 7.27 6.01
N SER A 193 -6.35 7.29 5.61
CA SER A 193 -5.75 8.38 4.84
C SER A 193 -6.36 8.48 3.44
N LEU A 194 -6.56 7.35 2.77
CA LEU A 194 -7.21 7.30 1.46
C LEU A 194 -8.66 7.79 1.53
N PHE A 195 -9.41 7.41 2.57
CA PHE A 195 -10.78 7.84 2.77
C PHE A 195 -10.91 9.36 2.94
N LEU A 196 -10.05 9.98 3.75
CA LEU A 196 -10.00 11.44 3.89
C LEU A 196 -9.71 12.14 2.56
N LEU A 197 -8.80 11.58 1.78
CA LEU A 197 -8.48 12.09 0.44
C LEU A 197 -9.68 11.96 -0.51
N MET A 198 -10.43 10.86 -0.45
CA MET A 198 -11.65 10.67 -1.23
C MET A 198 -12.73 11.69 -0.86
N LEU A 199 -12.94 11.96 0.42
CA LEU A 199 -13.90 12.98 0.89
C LEU A 199 -13.55 14.39 0.40
N LYS A 200 -12.24 14.66 0.22
CA LYS A 200 -11.72 15.92 -0.34
C LYS A 200 -11.82 15.98 -1.86
N ALA A 201 -11.60 14.86 -2.56
CA ALA A 201 -11.51 14.83 -4.02
C ALA A 201 -12.82 14.49 -4.74
N MET A 202 -13.78 13.85 -4.08
CA MET A 202 -15.00 13.29 -4.69
C MET A 202 -16.27 13.76 -3.95
N SER A 203 -17.42 13.65 -4.63
CA SER A 203 -18.73 13.78 -3.98
C SER A 203 -19.02 12.56 -3.10
N ILE A 204 -19.94 12.67 -2.15
CA ILE A 204 -20.31 11.57 -1.25
C ILE A 204 -20.85 10.36 -2.02
N LYS A 205 -21.68 10.58 -3.07
CA LYS A 205 -22.08 9.50 -4.00
C LYS A 205 -20.87 8.81 -4.63
N GLY A 206 -19.88 9.59 -5.06
CA GLY A 206 -18.67 9.07 -5.67
C GLY A 206 -17.86 8.21 -4.70
N VAL A 207 -17.70 8.68 -3.46
CA VAL A 207 -17.05 7.92 -2.38
C VAL A 207 -17.78 6.61 -2.13
N PHE A 208 -19.11 6.66 -1.97
CA PHE A 208 -19.93 5.48 -1.73
C PHE A 208 -19.80 4.45 -2.86
N LEU A 209 -19.92 4.87 -4.13
CA LEU A 209 -19.79 3.99 -5.28
C LEU A 209 -18.38 3.36 -5.39
N ALA A 210 -17.33 4.13 -5.07
CA ALA A 210 -15.96 3.61 -5.07
C ALA A 210 -15.74 2.58 -3.95
N LEU A 211 -16.28 2.82 -2.75
CA LEU A 211 -16.25 1.88 -1.64
C LEU A 211 -17.05 0.61 -1.94
N LEU A 212 -18.22 0.74 -2.60
CA LEU A 212 -19.02 -0.40 -3.04
C LEU A 212 -18.25 -1.26 -4.04
N GLY A 213 -17.55 -0.64 -5.00
CA GLY A 213 -16.66 -1.37 -5.92
C GLY A 213 -15.54 -2.10 -5.20
N ALA A 214 -14.90 -1.46 -4.23
CA ALA A 214 -13.86 -2.08 -3.40
C ALA A 214 -14.41 -3.27 -2.58
N ALA A 215 -15.58 -3.13 -1.96
CA ALA A 215 -16.25 -4.20 -1.23
C ALA A 215 -16.63 -5.37 -2.16
N GLY A 216 -17.10 -5.06 -3.38
CA GLY A 216 -17.41 -6.05 -4.40
C GLY A 216 -16.22 -6.95 -4.75
N VAL A 217 -15.01 -6.39 -4.83
CA VAL A 217 -13.77 -7.18 -5.04
C VAL A 217 -13.52 -8.15 -3.88
N GLN A 218 -13.67 -7.70 -2.63
CA GLN A 218 -13.46 -8.58 -1.46
C GLN A 218 -14.46 -9.72 -1.42
N VAL A 219 -15.75 -9.42 -1.68
CA VAL A 219 -16.79 -10.45 -1.76
C VAL A 219 -16.46 -11.42 -2.88
N LEU A 220 -16.24 -10.93 -4.11
CA LEU A 220 -15.99 -11.76 -5.29
C LEU A 220 -14.84 -12.75 -5.09
N LEU A 221 -13.70 -12.28 -4.59
CA LEU A 221 -12.55 -13.14 -4.31
C LEU A 221 -12.80 -14.05 -3.11
N GLY A 222 -13.57 -13.60 -2.12
CA GLY A 222 -13.91 -14.38 -0.93
C GLY A 222 -15.02 -15.42 -1.15
N ILE A 223 -15.80 -15.38 -2.24
CA ILE A 223 -17.03 -16.17 -2.43
C ILE A 223 -16.85 -17.65 -2.02
N PRO A 224 -15.83 -18.39 -2.51
CA PRO A 224 -15.74 -19.82 -2.20
C PRO A 224 -15.64 -20.11 -0.71
N PHE A 225 -15.00 -19.21 0.05
CA PHE A 225 -14.77 -19.35 1.48
C PHE A 225 -15.91 -18.75 2.29
N LEU A 226 -16.49 -17.64 1.83
CA LEU A 226 -17.64 -17.00 2.47
C LEU A 226 -18.91 -17.87 2.42
N LEU A 227 -19.06 -18.70 1.39
CA LEU A 227 -20.19 -19.62 1.26
C LEU A 227 -20.03 -20.90 2.06
N SER A 228 -18.79 -21.40 2.24
CA SER A 228 -18.53 -22.67 2.94
C SER A 228 -18.15 -22.49 4.41
N HIS A 229 -17.24 -21.56 4.70
CA HIS A 229 -16.56 -21.38 5.99
C HIS A 229 -16.33 -19.88 6.30
N PRO A 230 -17.41 -19.07 6.42
CA PRO A 230 -17.30 -17.62 6.55
C PRO A 230 -16.58 -17.17 7.82
N VAL A 231 -16.80 -17.86 8.94
CA VAL A 231 -16.21 -17.48 10.24
C VAL A 231 -14.71 -17.77 10.23
N GLU A 232 -14.33 -18.93 9.75
CA GLU A 232 -12.95 -19.38 9.61
C GLU A 232 -12.18 -18.47 8.65
N TYR A 233 -12.79 -18.12 7.51
CA TYR A 233 -12.20 -17.19 6.55
C TYR A 233 -11.94 -15.83 7.17
N ILE A 234 -12.98 -15.17 7.70
CA ILE A 234 -12.84 -13.80 8.21
C ILE A 234 -11.90 -13.75 9.43
N SER A 235 -12.01 -14.70 10.35
CA SER A 235 -11.18 -14.73 11.57
C SER A 235 -9.70 -15.01 11.30
N ARG A 236 -9.35 -15.74 10.23
CA ARG A 236 -7.96 -16.03 9.84
C ARG A 236 -7.38 -14.99 8.90
N ALA A 237 -8.12 -14.63 7.84
CA ALA A 237 -7.68 -13.71 6.79
C ALA A 237 -7.52 -12.26 7.28
N PHE A 238 -8.37 -11.83 8.23
CA PHE A 238 -8.40 -10.46 8.76
C PHE A 238 -8.10 -10.42 10.27
N ASN A 239 -7.14 -11.25 10.71
CA ASN A 239 -6.79 -11.36 12.13
C ASN A 239 -5.89 -10.21 12.62
N LEU A 240 -6.51 -9.14 13.12
CA LEU A 240 -5.81 -8.00 13.74
C LEU A 240 -5.14 -8.33 15.10
N GLY A 241 -5.48 -9.48 15.70
CA GLY A 241 -4.91 -9.93 16.97
C GLY A 241 -3.66 -10.78 16.85
N ARG A 242 -3.15 -11.01 15.62
CA ARG A 242 -1.92 -11.78 15.43
C ARG A 242 -0.73 -11.03 16.01
N VAL A 243 0.09 -11.75 16.77
CA VAL A 243 1.33 -11.25 17.31
C VAL A 243 2.49 -11.87 16.55
N PHE A 244 3.48 -11.06 16.21
CA PHE A 244 4.69 -11.53 15.56
C PHE A 244 5.56 -12.28 16.55
N ILE A 245 6.29 -13.27 16.04
CA ILE A 245 7.25 -14.01 16.84
C ILE A 245 8.51 -13.15 16.95
N HIS A 246 8.89 -12.78 18.18
CA HIS A 246 10.05 -11.93 18.43
C HIS A 246 11.36 -12.49 17.85
N PHE A 247 11.46 -13.81 17.69
CA PHE A 247 12.60 -14.46 17.03
C PHE A 247 12.81 -13.97 15.60
N TRP A 248 11.74 -13.87 14.80
CA TRP A 248 11.78 -13.50 13.39
C TRP A 248 11.67 -11.99 13.14
N SER A 249 11.38 -11.19 14.17
CA SER A 249 11.24 -9.74 14.01
C SER A 249 12.60 -9.07 13.77
N VAL A 250 12.63 -8.21 12.75
CA VAL A 250 13.76 -7.29 12.50
C VAL A 250 13.47 -5.93 13.13
N ASN A 251 12.25 -5.44 12.94
CA ASN A 251 11.77 -4.21 13.58
C ASN A 251 11.52 -4.49 15.07
N PHE A 252 11.93 -3.57 15.95
CA PHE A 252 11.84 -3.70 17.41
C PHE A 252 12.62 -4.87 18.04
N LYS A 253 13.62 -5.44 17.35
CA LYS A 253 14.47 -6.51 17.90
C LYS A 253 15.22 -6.13 19.19
N PHE A 254 15.41 -4.84 19.42
CA PHE A 254 16.00 -4.29 20.65
C PHE A 254 15.04 -4.30 21.85
N VAL A 255 13.74 -4.51 21.62
CA VAL A 255 12.72 -4.56 22.68
C VAL A 255 12.66 -5.98 23.24
N PRO A 256 12.76 -6.19 24.56
CA PRO A 256 12.64 -7.52 25.14
C PRO A 256 11.32 -8.20 24.76
N GLU A 257 11.37 -9.52 24.53
CA GLU A 257 10.23 -10.32 24.04
C GLU A 257 8.95 -10.11 24.85
N LYS A 258 9.07 -10.02 26.18
CA LYS A 258 7.93 -9.76 27.08
C LYS A 258 7.15 -8.49 26.75
N TYR A 259 7.81 -7.47 26.21
CA TYR A 259 7.18 -6.22 25.77
C TYR A 259 6.82 -6.26 24.29
N PHE A 260 7.62 -6.93 23.46
CA PHE A 260 7.35 -7.04 22.02
C PHE A 260 6.02 -7.75 21.73
N VAL A 261 5.72 -8.81 22.48
CA VAL A 261 4.50 -9.63 22.31
C VAL A 261 3.29 -9.01 23.03
N SER A 262 3.48 -7.90 23.76
CA SER A 262 2.44 -7.34 24.62
C SER A 262 1.36 -6.60 23.83
N LYS A 263 0.10 -6.73 24.27
CA LYS A 263 -1.04 -6.04 23.64
C LYS A 263 -0.95 -4.53 23.81
N GLU A 264 -0.35 -4.08 24.90
CA GLU A 264 -0.12 -2.68 25.22
C GLU A 264 0.79 -2.01 24.17
N LEU A 265 1.86 -2.69 23.74
CA LEU A 265 2.73 -2.17 22.70
C LEU A 265 1.99 -2.07 21.36
N ALA A 266 1.26 -3.12 20.96
CA ALA A 266 0.51 -3.13 19.71
C ALA A 266 -0.57 -2.01 19.66
N ILE A 267 -1.36 -1.88 20.74
CA ILE A 267 -2.36 -0.81 20.86
C ILE A 267 -1.67 0.57 20.92
N GLY A 268 -0.56 0.69 21.64
CA GLY A 268 0.22 1.93 21.71
C GLY A 268 0.75 2.38 20.34
N LEU A 269 1.29 1.46 19.54
CA LEU A 269 1.74 1.74 18.17
C LEU A 269 0.57 2.14 17.26
N LEU A 270 -0.58 1.48 17.39
CA LEU A 270 -1.78 1.83 16.62
C LEU A 270 -2.30 3.23 17.00
N ILE A 271 -2.39 3.55 18.29
CA ILE A 271 -2.78 4.88 18.77
C ILE A 271 -1.79 5.92 18.24
N PHE A 272 -0.49 5.68 18.39
CA PHE A 272 0.55 6.59 17.90
C PHE A 272 0.43 6.83 16.38
N HIS A 273 0.19 5.77 15.60
CA HIS A 273 -0.04 5.87 14.17
C HIS A 273 -1.27 6.74 13.84
N LEU A 274 -2.42 6.46 14.45
CA LEU A 274 -3.67 7.20 14.21
C LEU A 274 -3.58 8.66 14.67
N THR A 275 -2.94 8.93 15.81
CA THR A 275 -2.69 10.30 16.29
C THR A 275 -1.78 11.05 15.33
N THR A 276 -0.71 10.41 14.86
CA THR A 276 0.23 10.98 13.89
C THR A 276 -0.48 11.33 12.57
N LEU A 277 -1.34 10.45 12.07
CA LEU A 277 -2.20 10.74 10.92
C LEU A 277 -3.17 11.89 11.18
N MET A 278 -3.80 11.95 12.36
CA MET A 278 -4.75 13.01 12.71
C MET A 278 -4.08 14.38 12.80
N VAL A 279 -2.91 14.46 13.43
CA VAL A 279 -2.10 15.68 13.53
C VAL A 279 -1.71 16.15 12.12
N PHE A 280 -1.20 15.26 11.28
CA PHE A 280 -0.80 15.62 9.93
C PHE A 280 -2.00 16.03 9.08
N ALA A 281 -3.14 15.33 9.21
CA ALA A 281 -4.38 15.70 8.55
C ALA A 281 -4.82 17.11 8.96
N HIS A 282 -4.83 17.42 10.25
CA HIS A 282 -5.29 18.70 10.76
C HIS A 282 -4.37 19.86 10.36
N TYR A 283 -3.06 19.73 10.56
CA TYR A 283 -2.11 20.84 10.42
C TYR A 283 -1.49 20.98 9.03
N ASN A 284 -1.42 19.89 8.24
CA ASN A 284 -0.84 19.91 6.89
C ASN A 284 -1.92 19.72 5.82
N TRP A 285 -2.72 18.65 5.89
CA TRP A 285 -3.61 18.30 4.78
C TRP A 285 -4.83 19.20 4.63
N PHE A 286 -5.41 19.61 5.76
CA PHE A 286 -6.63 20.42 5.82
C PHE A 286 -6.37 21.85 6.32
N LYS A 287 -5.12 22.31 6.28
CA LYS A 287 -4.71 23.63 6.79
C LYS A 287 -5.50 24.79 6.17
N HIS A 288 -5.81 24.70 4.88
CA HIS A 288 -6.51 25.77 4.13
C HIS A 288 -8.02 25.72 4.35
N GLU A 289 -8.51 24.59 4.81
CA GLU A 289 -9.91 24.33 5.12
C GLU A 289 -10.25 24.60 6.59
N GLY A 290 -9.34 25.21 7.36
CA GLY A 290 -9.53 25.48 8.79
C GLY A 290 -9.26 24.26 9.69
N GLY A 291 -8.58 23.24 9.18
CA GLY A 291 -8.26 21.99 9.87
C GLY A 291 -9.26 20.87 9.57
N LEU A 292 -8.90 19.66 9.99
CA LEU A 292 -9.66 18.42 9.70
C LEU A 292 -11.11 18.51 10.19
N PHE A 293 -11.32 18.93 11.43
CA PHE A 293 -12.66 18.98 12.03
C PHE A 293 -13.56 20.00 11.36
N HIS A 294 -13.03 21.19 11.04
CA HIS A 294 -13.78 22.20 10.31
C HIS A 294 -14.13 21.72 8.90
N PHE A 295 -13.19 21.07 8.20
CA PHE A 295 -13.45 20.46 6.90
C PHE A 295 -14.58 19.42 7.00
N VAL A 296 -14.43 18.40 7.86
CA VAL A 296 -15.43 17.33 8.02
C VAL A 296 -16.79 17.92 8.38
N HIS A 297 -16.84 18.83 9.37
CA HIS A 297 -18.08 19.49 9.74
C HIS A 297 -18.71 20.24 8.56
N SER A 298 -17.93 21.04 7.82
CA SER A 298 -18.43 21.76 6.64
C SER A 298 -18.94 20.83 5.53
N ARG A 299 -18.39 19.62 5.39
CA ARG A 299 -18.84 18.64 4.39
C ARG A 299 -20.24 18.09 4.70
N PHE A 300 -20.62 18.03 5.97
CA PHE A 300 -21.90 17.48 6.41
C PHE A 300 -22.91 18.54 6.88
N ARG A 301 -22.47 19.77 7.17
CA ARG A 301 -23.31 20.84 7.72
C ARG A 301 -24.34 21.41 6.74
N ASP A 302 -23.98 21.56 5.47
CA ASP A 302 -24.81 22.27 4.48
C ASP A 302 -25.85 21.36 3.79
N ALA A 303 -25.97 20.09 4.22
CA ALA A 303 -26.93 19.17 3.66
C ALA A 303 -28.26 19.21 4.40
N THR A 304 -29.25 19.90 3.84
CA THR A 304 -30.63 19.91 4.35
C THR A 304 -31.45 18.70 3.88
N SER A 305 -30.94 17.92 2.91
CA SER A 305 -31.53 16.67 2.41
C SER A 305 -30.47 15.63 2.04
N ILE A 306 -30.79 14.34 2.20
CA ILE A 306 -29.94 13.19 1.83
C ILE A 306 -29.54 13.27 0.34
N GLN A 307 -30.44 13.68 -0.56
CA GLN A 307 -30.13 13.83 -1.98
C GLN A 307 -29.09 14.93 -2.25
N GLN A 308 -29.14 16.02 -1.50
CA GLN A 308 -28.17 17.10 -1.60
C GLN A 308 -26.81 16.68 -1.03
N LEU A 309 -26.79 15.95 0.10
CA LEU A 309 -25.54 15.39 0.66
C LEU A 309 -24.84 14.47 -0.34
N ILE A 310 -25.61 13.56 -0.95
CA ILE A 310 -25.13 12.58 -1.93
C ILE A 310 -24.53 13.28 -3.16
N SER A 311 -25.18 14.34 -3.64
CA SER A 311 -24.79 15.03 -4.88
C SER A 311 -23.77 16.15 -4.68
N CYS A 312 -23.53 16.58 -3.42
CA CYS A 312 -22.65 17.70 -3.09
C CYS A 312 -21.20 17.41 -3.54
N LYS A 313 -20.77 18.11 -4.59
CA LYS A 313 -19.34 18.16 -4.96
C LYS A 313 -18.61 18.98 -3.88
N PRO A 314 -17.40 18.57 -3.48
CA PRO A 314 -16.60 19.39 -2.59
C PRO A 314 -16.47 20.79 -3.18
N ARG A 315 -16.68 21.82 -2.35
CA ARG A 315 -16.45 23.22 -2.74
C ARG A 315 -15.05 23.26 -3.34
N GLN A 316 -14.91 23.74 -4.58
CA GLN A 316 -13.62 23.78 -5.26
C GLN A 316 -12.62 24.44 -4.32
N SER A 317 -11.77 23.63 -3.68
CA SER A 317 -10.67 24.17 -2.92
C SER A 317 -9.87 24.98 -3.93
N ILE A 318 -9.49 26.20 -3.57
CA ILE A 318 -8.66 27.13 -4.35
C ILE A 318 -7.24 26.54 -4.64
N LEU A 319 -7.06 25.24 -4.43
CA LEU A 319 -5.86 24.46 -4.62
C LEU A 319 -5.69 24.08 -6.09
N SER A 320 -4.57 24.51 -6.68
CA SER A 320 -4.12 24.05 -7.98
C SER A 320 -4.00 22.52 -8.02
N LYS A 321 -4.16 21.92 -9.21
CA LYS A 321 -3.96 20.48 -9.47
C LYS A 321 -2.66 19.93 -8.87
N GLU A 322 -1.64 20.78 -8.75
CA GLU A 322 -0.30 20.46 -8.24
C GLU A 322 -0.28 20.20 -6.74
N ARG A 323 -1.08 20.93 -5.94
CA ARG A 323 -1.07 20.75 -4.47
C ARG A 323 -1.85 19.52 -4.01
N MET A 324 -2.85 19.09 -4.79
CA MET A 324 -3.51 17.79 -4.58
C MET A 324 -2.57 16.62 -4.90
N LEU A 325 -1.58 16.83 -5.78
CA LEU A 325 -0.50 15.89 -6.08
C LEU A 325 0.47 15.78 -4.91
N THR A 326 0.86 16.92 -4.32
CA THR A 326 1.71 16.99 -3.12
C THR A 326 1.05 16.32 -1.92
N LEU A 327 -0.24 16.59 -1.70
CA LEU A 327 -1.03 15.93 -0.65
C LEU A 327 -1.08 14.41 -0.84
N LYS A 328 -1.23 13.92 -2.07
CA LYS A 328 -1.23 12.48 -2.39
C LYS A 328 0.11 11.80 -2.05
N LEU A 329 1.24 12.49 -2.21
CA LEU A 329 2.56 11.93 -1.89
C LEU A 329 2.94 12.10 -0.42
N GLU A 330 2.61 13.22 0.23
CA GLU A 330 2.80 13.37 1.68
C GLU A 330 2.02 12.30 2.44
N LEU A 331 0.80 11.99 1.99
CA LEU A 331 -0.01 10.88 2.48
C LEU A 331 0.76 9.56 2.42
N LEU A 332 1.45 9.32 1.29
CA LEU A 332 2.15 8.10 0.89
C LEU A 332 3.45 7.89 1.66
N VAL A 333 4.27 8.94 1.76
CA VAL A 333 5.51 8.92 2.55
C VAL A 333 5.18 8.72 4.03
N PHE A 334 4.17 9.42 4.56
CA PHE A 334 3.84 9.35 5.97
C PHE A 334 3.17 8.02 6.38
N THR A 335 2.29 7.45 5.55
CA THR A 335 1.77 6.09 5.81
C THR A 335 2.83 5.01 5.62
N ALA A 336 3.74 5.14 4.64
CA ALA A 336 4.86 4.21 4.47
C ALA A 336 5.86 4.25 5.64
N PHE A 337 6.16 5.43 6.19
CA PHE A 337 6.96 5.55 7.43
C PHE A 337 6.22 4.98 8.65
N GLY A 338 4.89 5.11 8.70
CA GLY A 338 4.05 4.47 9.72
C GLY A 338 4.07 2.94 9.64
N THR A 339 4.15 2.35 8.44
CA THR A 339 4.27 0.89 8.27
C THR A 339 5.65 0.35 8.65
N VAL A 340 6.72 1.16 8.57
CA VAL A 340 8.05 0.76 9.09
C VAL A 340 8.05 0.63 10.63
N LEU A 341 7.13 1.32 11.31
CA LEU A 341 6.92 1.24 12.77
C LEU A 341 5.98 0.11 13.19
N LEU A 342 5.42 -0.62 12.23
CA LEU A 342 4.63 -1.81 12.52
C LEU A 342 5.50 -3.04 12.25
N PRO A 343 5.53 -4.02 13.17
CA PRO A 343 6.24 -5.26 12.90
C PRO A 343 5.64 -5.92 11.64
N ASP A 344 6.51 -6.35 10.73
CA ASP A 344 6.18 -7.06 9.48
C ASP A 344 5.71 -8.48 9.75
#